data_AF-A0A7W7YKQ9-F1
#
_entry.id   AF-A0A7W7YKQ9-F1
#
_cell.length_a   1.000
_cell.length_b   1.000
_cell.length_c   1.000
_cell.angle_alpha   90.00
_cell.angle_beta   90.00
_cell.angle_gamma   90.00
#
_symmetry.space_group_name_H-M   'P 1'
#
loop_
_entity.id
_entity.type
_entity.pdbx_description
1 polymer ?
#
loop_
_entity_poly.entity_id
_entity_poly.type
_entity_poly.pdbx_seq_one_letter_code
_entity_poly.pdbx_strand_id
1 'polypeptide(L)'
;MIILYYLLGYYVIGLVIMGALSIRQWRLTRNFVSPQTTREFLVNWLASAGLWPLIVFFTFQQGLPKFEDTEDNPQGRLRKRQYDSRRDFARKIPPCGGVIRMVAADYPDNTESVGVFYFESADAWQEMYERVNACPTLQNDDEGHLLLWLSKRKRAHSTPTDVPMGFPRFTVCADKLIRQGLSRAECLICKQVYPVQRLIYRDDASGQKAQFHETLCPKGHTLLRELRMRFF
;
A
#
# COMPACT_ATOMS: atom_id res chain seq x y z
N MET A 1 -56.04 9.95 -5.23
CA MET A 1 -55.37 9.70 -3.93
C MET A 1 -54.48 8.46 -3.94
N ILE A 2 -54.91 7.32 -4.47
CA ILE A 2 -54.13 6.06 -4.47
C ILE A 2 -52.72 6.24 -5.08
N ILE A 3 -52.59 6.91 -6.23
CA ILE A 3 -51.30 7.16 -6.90
C ILE A 3 -50.32 7.96 -6.02
N LEU A 4 -50.82 8.90 -5.23
CA LEU A 4 -50.00 9.73 -4.34
C LEU A 4 -49.36 8.87 -3.24
N TYR A 5 -50.08 7.89 -2.70
CA TYR A 5 -49.55 6.97 -1.68
C TYR A 5 -48.44 6.07 -2.24
N TYR A 6 -48.58 5.60 -3.49
CA TYR A 6 -47.54 4.80 -4.13
C TYR A 6 -46.26 5.60 -4.40
N LEU A 7 -46.39 6.83 -4.89
CA LEU A 7 -45.24 7.71 -5.10
C LEU A 7 -44.55 8.06 -3.79
N LEU A 8 -45.32 8.33 -2.73
CA LEU A 8 -44.78 8.63 -1.41
C LEU A 8 -44.06 7.42 -0.82
N GLY A 9 -44.65 6.21 -0.92
CA GLY A 9 -44.02 4.97 -0.48
C GLY A 9 -42.71 4.67 -1.23
N TYR A 10 -42.70 4.87 -2.55
CA TYR A 10 -41.51 4.70 -3.39
C TYR A 10 -40.37 5.64 -2.95
N TYR A 11 -40.67 6.91 -2.70
CA TYR A 11 -39.67 7.88 -2.22
C TYR A 11 -39.12 7.54 -0.84
N VAL A 12 -39.97 7.08 0.09
CA VAL A 12 -39.55 6.67 1.44
C VAL A 12 -38.59 5.48 1.36
N ILE A 13 -38.88 4.48 0.52
CA ILE A 13 -38.00 3.32 0.33
C ILE A 13 -36.64 3.76 -0.24
N GLY A 14 -36.63 4.62 -1.25
CA GLY A 14 -35.40 5.17 -1.83
C GLY A 14 -34.54 5.90 -0.79
N LEU A 15 -35.16 6.75 0.04
CA LEU A 15 -34.47 7.47 1.12
C LEU A 15 -33.83 6.52 2.15
N VAL A 16 -34.52 5.45 2.51
CA VAL A 16 -34.01 4.45 3.48
C VAL A 16 -32.81 3.70 2.90
N ILE A 17 -32.92 3.20 1.67
CA ILE A 17 -31.83 2.45 1.02
C ILE A 17 -30.60 3.34 0.82
N MET A 18 -30.79 4.56 0.30
CA MET A 18 -29.68 5.49 0.08
C MET A 18 -29.07 5.97 1.40
N GLY A 19 -29.89 6.22 2.43
CA GLY A 19 -29.42 6.49 3.79
C GLY A 19 -28.52 5.37 4.33
N ALA A 20 -28.94 4.12 4.21
CA ALA A 20 -28.15 2.97 4.66
C ALA A 20 -26.83 2.84 3.89
N LEU A 21 -26.84 3.01 2.56
CA LEU A 21 -25.64 2.97 1.72
C LEU A 21 -24.68 4.11 2.06
N SER A 22 -25.16 5.34 2.22
CA SER A 22 -24.33 6.49 2.57
C SER A 22 -23.76 6.38 3.99
N ILE A 23 -24.50 5.85 4.96
CA ILE A 23 -23.97 5.57 6.31
C ILE A 23 -22.88 4.50 6.24
N ARG A 24 -23.09 3.43 5.46
CA ARG A 24 -22.08 2.39 5.26
C ARG A 24 -20.82 2.94 4.59
N GLN A 25 -20.99 3.73 3.53
CA GLN A 25 -19.88 4.38 2.82
C GLN A 25 -19.14 5.35 3.74
N TRP A 26 -19.86 6.16 4.52
CA TRP A 26 -19.27 7.05 5.52
C TRP A 26 -18.46 6.29 6.58
N ARG A 27 -18.96 5.15 7.08
CA ARG A 27 -18.19 4.30 8.01
C ARG A 27 -16.91 3.75 7.38
N LEU A 28 -16.95 3.40 6.10
CA LEU A 28 -15.78 2.91 5.36
C LEU A 28 -14.78 4.04 5.08
N THR A 29 -15.26 5.25 4.77
CA THR A 29 -14.40 6.40 4.47
C THR A 29 -13.92 7.16 5.70
N ARG A 30 -14.51 6.96 6.88
CA ARG A 30 -14.09 7.60 8.13
C ARG A 30 -12.64 7.31 8.53
N ASN A 31 -12.04 6.25 7.96
CA ASN A 31 -10.63 5.90 8.16
C ASN A 31 -9.68 6.54 7.13
N PHE A 32 -10.19 7.29 6.14
CA PHE A 32 -9.38 7.96 5.12
C PHE A 32 -9.11 9.44 5.49
N VAL A 33 -7.97 9.94 4.99
CA VAL A 33 -7.23 11.13 5.47
C VAL A 33 -7.89 12.49 5.16
N SER A 34 -9.00 12.56 4.40
CA SER A 34 -9.74 13.82 4.25
C SER A 34 -11.11 13.73 4.94
N PRO A 35 -11.33 14.48 6.04
CA PRO A 35 -12.66 14.60 6.60
C PRO A 35 -13.52 15.38 5.61
N GLN A 36 -14.35 14.68 4.83
CA GLN A 36 -15.46 15.33 4.13
C GLN A 36 -16.27 16.11 5.17
N THR A 37 -16.53 17.38 4.89
CA THR A 37 -17.32 18.20 5.80
C THR A 37 -18.73 17.64 5.88
N THR A 38 -19.35 17.67 7.06
CA THR A 38 -20.73 17.16 7.29
C THR A 38 -21.75 17.77 6.31
N ARG A 39 -21.48 19.01 5.87
CA ARG A 39 -22.25 19.71 4.85
C ARG A 39 -22.15 19.06 3.47
N GLU A 40 -20.95 18.71 3.01
CA GLU A 40 -20.75 18.03 1.71
C GLU A 40 -21.42 16.66 1.70
N PHE A 41 -21.33 15.92 2.80
CA PHE A 41 -22.02 14.64 2.96
C PHE A 41 -23.54 14.80 2.83
N LEU A 42 -24.12 15.80 3.50
CA LEU A 42 -25.56 16.02 3.51
C LEU A 42 -26.08 16.50 2.13
N VAL A 43 -25.31 17.36 1.45
CA VAL A 43 -25.63 17.79 0.08
C VAL A 43 -25.58 16.60 -0.90
N ASN A 44 -24.52 15.78 -0.84
CA ASN A 44 -24.40 14.60 -1.69
C ASN A 44 -25.49 13.56 -1.41
N TRP A 45 -25.86 13.39 -0.15
CA TRP A 45 -26.95 12.50 0.25
C TRP A 45 -28.29 12.97 -0.32
N LEU A 46 -28.65 14.24 -0.14
CA LEU A 46 -29.89 14.81 -0.68
C LEU A 46 -29.93 14.77 -2.21
N ALA A 47 -28.82 15.11 -2.88
CA ALA A 47 -28.72 15.05 -4.34
C ALA A 47 -28.91 13.61 -4.86
N SER A 48 -28.27 12.65 -4.20
CA SER A 48 -28.37 11.22 -4.57
C SER A 48 -29.76 10.64 -4.24
N ALA A 49 -30.38 11.07 -3.14
CA ALA A 49 -31.74 10.71 -2.78
C ALA A 49 -32.80 11.35 -3.70
N GLY A 50 -32.54 12.53 -4.27
CA GLY A 50 -33.42 13.13 -5.28
C GLY A 50 -33.28 12.48 -6.66
N LEU A 51 -32.05 12.12 -7.03
CA LEU A 51 -31.71 11.58 -8.36
C LEU A 51 -31.70 10.05 -8.43
N TRP A 52 -32.11 9.36 -7.37
CA TRP A 52 -32.06 7.90 -7.31
C TRP A 52 -32.78 7.17 -8.46
N PRO A 53 -33.91 7.64 -9.03
CA PRO A 53 -34.55 6.94 -10.14
C PRO A 53 -33.69 7.00 -11.40
N LEU A 54 -32.97 8.11 -11.61
CA LEU A 54 -32.00 8.24 -12.70
C LEU A 54 -30.78 7.35 -12.46
N ILE A 55 -30.27 7.28 -11.22
CA ILE A 55 -29.15 6.39 -10.88
C ILE A 55 -29.53 4.92 -11.14
N VAL A 56 -30.73 4.50 -10.71
CA VAL A 56 -31.24 3.15 -10.97
C VAL A 56 -31.42 2.93 -12.47
N PHE A 57 -31.98 3.89 -13.20
CA PHE A 57 -32.16 3.78 -14.66
C PHE A 57 -30.82 3.65 -15.40
N PHE A 58 -29.83 4.48 -15.08
CA PHE A 58 -28.49 4.42 -15.68
C PHE A 58 -27.75 3.14 -15.32
N THR A 59 -27.82 2.69 -14.06
CA THR A 59 -27.20 1.42 -13.66
C THR A 59 -27.88 0.21 -14.30
N PHE A 60 -29.20 0.27 -14.55
CA PHE A 60 -29.91 -0.77 -15.28
C PHE A 60 -29.55 -0.77 -16.77
N GLN A 61 -29.41 0.42 -17.39
CA GLN A 61 -28.99 0.55 -18.79
C GLN A 61 -27.54 0.14 -19.04
N GLN A 62 -26.63 0.41 -18.10
CA GLN A 62 -25.25 -0.05 -18.19
C GLN A 62 -25.10 -1.57 -17.96
N GLY A 63 -26.21 -2.26 -17.69
CA GLY A 63 -26.22 -3.59 -17.12
C GLY A 63 -25.80 -3.50 -15.66
N LEU A 64 -26.46 -4.27 -14.79
CA LEU A 64 -25.84 -4.57 -13.50
C LEU A 64 -24.43 -5.06 -13.81
N PRO A 65 -23.37 -4.57 -13.14
CA PRO A 65 -22.06 -5.20 -13.26
C PRO A 65 -22.35 -6.67 -13.02
N LYS A 66 -22.04 -7.52 -14.01
CA LYS A 66 -22.13 -8.95 -13.80
C LYS A 66 -21.25 -9.18 -12.59
N PHE A 67 -21.86 -9.37 -11.43
CA PHE A 67 -21.25 -10.02 -10.30
C PHE A 67 -21.08 -11.44 -10.81
N GLU A 68 -20.10 -11.59 -11.68
CA GLU A 68 -19.59 -12.86 -12.10
C GLU A 68 -18.98 -13.40 -10.83
N ASP A 69 -19.82 -14.20 -10.14
CA ASP A 69 -19.48 -14.86 -8.88
C ASP A 69 -18.09 -15.43 -9.05
N THR A 70 -17.17 -14.82 -8.31
CA THR A 70 -15.76 -14.71 -8.68
C THR A 70 -14.99 -15.97 -8.28
N GLU A 71 -15.67 -17.12 -8.30
CA GLU A 71 -15.09 -18.43 -8.04
C GLU A 71 -14.64 -19.14 -9.31
N ASP A 72 -15.28 -18.90 -10.46
CA ASP A 72 -14.93 -19.61 -11.71
C ASP A 72 -14.03 -18.84 -12.69
N ASN A 73 -13.81 -17.53 -12.47
CA ASN A 73 -12.83 -16.79 -13.28
C ASN A 73 -11.42 -17.38 -13.05
N PRO A 74 -10.75 -17.94 -14.08
CA PRO A 74 -9.42 -18.52 -13.95
C PRO A 74 -8.38 -17.50 -13.44
N GLN A 75 -8.50 -16.22 -13.80
CA GLN A 75 -7.62 -15.17 -13.29
C GLN A 75 -7.84 -14.89 -11.80
N GLY A 76 -9.10 -14.93 -11.33
CA GLY A 76 -9.44 -14.79 -9.92
C GLY A 76 -8.84 -15.93 -9.07
N ARG A 77 -8.94 -17.17 -9.55
CA ARG A 77 -8.33 -18.35 -8.91
C ARG A 77 -6.81 -18.26 -8.84
N LEU A 78 -6.15 -17.80 -9.90
CA LEU A 78 -4.70 -17.61 -9.92
C LEU A 78 -4.27 -16.53 -8.92
N ARG A 79 -4.95 -15.38 -8.89
CA ARG A 79 -4.67 -14.31 -7.93
C ARG A 79 -4.86 -14.78 -6.48
N LYS A 80 -5.95 -15.51 -6.19
CA LYS A 80 -6.21 -16.09 -4.87
C LYS A 80 -5.12 -17.08 -4.46
N ARG A 81 -4.70 -17.98 -5.35
CA ARG A 81 -3.59 -18.93 -5.10
C ARG A 81 -2.26 -18.21 -4.83
N GLN A 82 -1.96 -17.17 -5.60
CA GLN A 82 -0.76 -16.35 -5.38
C GLN A 82 -0.79 -15.66 -4.02
N TYR A 83 -1.93 -15.07 -3.66
CA TYR A 83 -2.15 -14.47 -2.35
C TYR A 83 -1.98 -15.48 -1.21
N ASP A 84 -2.66 -16.64 -1.29
CA ASP A 84 -2.58 -17.67 -0.25
C ASP A 84 -1.15 -18.21 -0.09
N SER A 85 -0.44 -18.42 -1.21
CA SER A 85 0.96 -18.83 -1.21
C SER A 85 1.87 -17.80 -0.51
N ARG A 86 1.69 -16.50 -0.81
CA ARG A 86 2.45 -15.41 -0.17
C ARG A 86 2.12 -15.28 1.31
N ARG A 87 0.85 -15.43 1.68
CA ARG A 87 0.40 -15.43 3.07
C ARG A 87 1.02 -16.57 3.86
N ASP A 88 1.06 -17.77 3.29
CA ASP A 88 1.67 -18.94 3.92
C ASP A 88 3.18 -18.81 4.02
N PHE A 89 3.83 -18.22 3.02
CA PHE A 89 5.24 -17.85 3.09
C PHE A 89 5.49 -16.90 4.27
N ALA A 90 4.77 -15.79 4.38
CA ALA A 90 4.89 -14.84 5.49
C ALA A 90 4.59 -15.45 6.88
N ARG A 91 3.79 -16.53 6.92
CA ARG A 91 3.53 -17.28 8.16
C ARG A 91 4.69 -18.16 8.57
N LYS A 92 5.36 -18.80 7.61
CA LYS A 92 6.45 -19.76 7.82
C LYS A 92 7.81 -19.11 8.09
N ILE A 93 8.03 -17.87 7.64
CA ILE A 93 9.28 -17.14 7.90
C ILE A 93 9.44 -16.91 9.41
N PRO A 94 10.67 -17.09 9.96
CA PRO A 94 10.96 -16.77 11.35
C PRO A 94 10.67 -15.29 11.68
N PRO A 95 10.31 -14.98 12.94
CA PRO A 95 10.09 -13.60 13.36
C PRO A 95 11.38 -12.77 13.19
N CYS A 96 11.23 -11.50 12.82
CA CYS A 96 12.37 -10.58 12.75
C CYS A 96 12.87 -10.17 14.15
N GLY A 97 14.16 -9.84 14.24
CA GLY A 97 14.78 -9.23 15.41
C GLY A 97 14.48 -7.74 15.56
N GLY A 98 15.19 -7.07 16.48
CA GLY A 98 15.09 -5.63 16.68
C GLY A 98 15.56 -4.84 15.46
N VAL A 99 16.59 -5.33 14.77
CA VAL A 99 17.17 -4.75 13.56
C VAL A 99 16.93 -5.68 12.37
N ILE A 100 16.56 -5.12 11.23
CA ILE A 100 16.48 -5.84 9.96
C ILE A 100 17.58 -5.40 9.00
N ARG A 101 18.08 -6.34 8.20
CA ARG A 101 19.13 -6.14 7.21
C ARG A 101 18.56 -6.35 5.80
N MET A 102 18.84 -5.42 4.90
CA MET A 102 18.51 -5.54 3.48
C MET A 102 19.79 -5.48 2.67
N VAL A 103 20.04 -6.49 1.86
CA VAL A 103 21.11 -6.48 0.86
C VAL A 103 20.49 -6.04 -0.45
N ALA A 104 20.89 -4.88 -0.98
CA ALA A 104 20.26 -4.31 -2.17
C ALA A 104 20.42 -5.23 -3.40
N ALA A 105 21.57 -5.88 -3.54
CA ALA A 105 21.88 -6.80 -4.64
C ALA A 105 20.90 -7.99 -4.78
N ASP A 106 20.20 -8.36 -3.69
CA ASP A 106 19.25 -9.47 -3.71
C ASP A 106 17.93 -9.11 -4.42
N TYR A 107 17.74 -7.84 -4.78
CA TYR A 107 16.53 -7.35 -5.43
C TYR A 107 16.73 -7.22 -6.95
N PRO A 108 15.74 -7.62 -7.78
CA PRO A 108 15.91 -7.71 -9.24
C PRO A 108 16.36 -6.42 -9.92
N ASP A 109 15.85 -5.28 -9.46
CA ASP A 109 16.17 -3.96 -10.04
C ASP A 109 17.49 -3.37 -9.52
N ASN A 110 18.20 -4.10 -8.66
CA ASN A 110 19.33 -3.62 -7.87
C ASN A 110 20.56 -4.53 -7.94
N THR A 111 20.68 -5.39 -8.95
CA THR A 111 21.78 -6.36 -9.07
C THR A 111 23.18 -5.73 -9.10
N GLU A 112 23.30 -4.48 -9.55
CA GLU A 112 24.55 -3.71 -9.55
C GLU A 112 24.80 -2.94 -8.25
N SER A 113 23.81 -2.87 -7.36
CA SER A 113 23.89 -2.14 -6.10
C SER A 113 24.74 -2.91 -5.09
N VAL A 114 25.67 -2.21 -4.43
CA VAL A 114 26.59 -2.80 -3.45
C VAL A 114 26.28 -2.38 -2.01
N GLY A 115 25.04 -1.95 -1.75
CA GLY A 115 24.59 -1.47 -0.46
C GLY A 115 23.98 -2.57 0.41
N VAL A 116 24.35 -2.55 1.68
CA VAL A 116 23.65 -3.27 2.75
C VAL A 116 23.08 -2.26 3.71
N PHE A 117 21.79 -2.33 3.98
CA PHE A 117 21.09 -1.38 4.83
C PHE A 117 20.59 -2.05 6.10
N TYR A 118 20.72 -1.34 7.22
CA TYR A 118 20.26 -1.76 8.53
C TYR A 118 19.18 -0.78 9.00
N PHE A 119 18.03 -1.32 9.38
CA PHE A 119 16.87 -0.55 9.84
C PHE A 119 16.40 -1.07 11.19
N GLU A 120 15.89 -0.18 12.03
CA GLU A 120 15.12 -0.61 13.19
C GLU A 120 13.78 -1.19 12.71
N SER A 121 13.46 -2.40 13.15
CA SER A 121 12.22 -3.10 12.77
C SER A 121 10.96 -2.34 13.18
N ALA A 122 11.05 -1.50 14.23
CA ALA A 122 9.95 -0.66 14.69
C ALA A 122 9.65 0.46 13.69
N ASP A 123 10.67 1.11 13.16
CA ASP A 123 10.54 2.20 12.18
C ASP A 123 10.01 1.66 10.85
N ALA A 124 10.53 0.52 10.41
CA ALA A 124 10.03 -0.17 9.22
C ALA A 124 8.57 -0.62 9.38
N TRP A 125 8.18 -1.09 10.58
CA TRP A 125 6.79 -1.44 10.85
C TRP A 125 5.87 -0.22 10.79
N GLN A 126 6.28 0.91 11.38
CA GLN A 126 5.50 2.15 11.40
C GLN A 126 5.28 2.67 9.97
N GLU A 127 6.34 2.73 9.17
CA GLU A 127 6.28 3.17 7.78
C GLU A 127 5.35 2.27 6.93
N MET A 128 5.47 0.95 7.09
CA MET A 128 4.58 -0.01 6.42
C MET A 128 3.13 0.12 6.86
N TYR A 129 2.89 0.32 8.16
CA TYR A 129 1.55 0.49 8.72
C TYR A 129 0.87 1.73 8.15
N GLU A 130 1.57 2.87 8.11
CA GLU A 130 1.05 4.12 7.53
C GLU A 130 0.71 3.95 6.06
N ARG A 131 1.57 3.28 5.29
CA ARG A 131 1.36 3.02 3.86
C ARG A 131 0.14 2.13 3.59
N VAL A 132 0.01 1.02 4.34
CA VAL A 132 -1.15 0.11 4.21
C VAL A 132 -2.44 0.81 4.65
N ASN A 133 -2.40 1.64 5.68
CA ASN A 133 -3.57 2.42 6.09
C ASN A 133 -3.98 3.49 5.07
N ALA A 134 -3.02 4.16 4.44
CA ALA A 134 -3.29 5.15 3.39
C ALA A 134 -3.90 4.50 2.14
N CYS A 135 -3.55 3.25 1.85
CA CYS A 135 -4.05 2.51 0.71
C CYS A 135 -4.43 1.06 1.10
N PRO A 136 -5.67 0.84 1.57
CA PRO A 136 -6.11 -0.47 2.06
C PRO A 136 -6.03 -1.61 1.03
N THR A 137 -5.96 -1.31 -0.26
CA THR A 137 -5.76 -2.32 -1.31
C THR A 137 -4.41 -3.03 -1.18
N LEU A 138 -3.41 -2.38 -0.56
CA LEU A 138 -2.10 -2.96 -0.27
C LEU A 138 -2.13 -4.01 0.85
N GLN A 139 -3.21 -4.08 1.64
CA GLN A 139 -3.34 -5.06 2.72
C GLN A 139 -3.28 -6.51 2.21
N ASN A 140 -3.72 -6.73 0.97
CA ASN A 140 -3.70 -8.04 0.33
C ASN A 140 -2.53 -8.22 -0.65
N ASP A 141 -1.52 -7.35 -0.60
CA ASP A 141 -0.31 -7.42 -1.43
C ASP A 141 0.94 -7.61 -0.55
N ASP A 142 2.14 -7.47 -1.13
CA ASP A 142 3.42 -7.62 -0.45
C ASP A 142 3.55 -6.75 0.80
N GLU A 143 3.07 -5.50 0.77
CA GLU A 143 3.12 -4.62 1.93
C GLU A 143 2.31 -5.18 3.12
N GLY A 144 1.13 -5.75 2.88
CA GLY A 144 0.34 -6.37 3.94
C GLY A 144 1.01 -7.61 4.54
N HIS A 145 1.63 -8.44 3.70
CA HIS A 145 2.38 -9.61 4.16
C HIS A 145 3.67 -9.25 4.89
N LEU A 146 4.39 -8.23 4.42
CA LEU A 146 5.57 -7.69 5.09
C LEU A 146 5.20 -7.07 6.44
N LEU A 147 4.10 -6.31 6.51
CA LEU A 147 3.58 -5.75 7.76
C LEU A 147 3.24 -6.86 8.77
N LEU A 148 2.63 -7.96 8.30
CA LEU A 148 2.37 -9.14 9.12
C LEU A 148 3.66 -9.74 9.66
N TRP A 149 4.71 -9.85 8.85
CA TRP A 149 6.01 -10.36 9.29
C TRP A 149 6.66 -9.43 10.32
N LEU A 150 6.69 -8.12 10.07
CA LEU A 150 7.22 -7.09 10.99
C LEU A 150 6.44 -7.00 12.32
N SER A 151 5.16 -7.38 12.31
CA SER A 151 4.35 -7.44 13.54
C SER A 151 4.83 -8.52 14.53
N LYS A 152 5.54 -9.55 14.04
CA LYS A 152 6.10 -10.63 14.85
C LYS A 152 7.46 -10.30 15.46
N ARG A 153 7.92 -9.04 15.38
CA ARG A 153 9.26 -8.63 15.81
C ARG A 153 9.57 -8.98 17.26
N LYS A 154 10.78 -9.45 17.53
CA LYS A 154 11.31 -9.75 18.87
C LYS A 154 12.42 -8.76 19.21
N ARG A 155 12.07 -7.70 19.96
CA ARG A 155 13.00 -6.62 20.35
C ARG A 155 14.26 -7.10 21.06
N ALA A 156 14.17 -8.19 21.82
CA ALA A 156 15.30 -8.72 22.58
C ALA A 156 16.41 -9.32 21.71
N HIS A 157 16.19 -9.52 20.40
CA HIS A 157 17.18 -10.10 19.50
C HIS A 157 17.96 -8.97 18.81
N SER A 158 19.23 -8.82 19.20
CA SER A 158 20.13 -7.77 18.69
C SER A 158 20.77 -8.12 17.35
N THR A 159 20.78 -9.39 16.96
CA THR A 159 21.31 -9.83 15.66
C THR A 159 20.40 -9.35 14.53
N PRO A 160 20.95 -8.63 13.53
CA PRO A 160 20.17 -8.21 12.36
C PRO A 160 19.55 -9.41 11.65
N THR A 161 18.25 -9.33 11.37
CA THR A 161 17.54 -10.36 10.59
C THR A 161 17.41 -9.92 9.14
N ASP A 162 17.79 -10.77 8.20
CA ASP A 162 17.61 -10.48 6.78
C ASP A 162 16.14 -10.33 6.42
N VAL A 163 15.84 -9.31 5.62
CA VAL A 163 14.54 -9.18 4.97
C VAL A 163 14.41 -10.29 3.93
N PRO A 164 13.36 -11.13 4.01
CA PRO A 164 13.19 -12.21 3.06
C PRO A 164 13.05 -11.70 1.62
N MET A 165 13.77 -12.32 0.68
CA MET A 165 13.72 -11.98 -0.76
C MET A 165 12.32 -12.08 -1.37
N GLY A 166 11.39 -12.79 -0.71
CA GLY A 166 9.99 -12.87 -1.12
C GLY A 166 9.20 -11.55 -0.98
N PHE A 167 9.81 -10.47 -0.48
CA PHE A 167 9.21 -9.15 -0.35
C PHE A 167 9.89 -8.10 -1.25
N PRO A 168 9.79 -8.22 -2.59
CA PRO A 168 10.52 -7.36 -3.53
C PRO A 168 10.17 -5.87 -3.36
N ARG A 169 8.95 -5.56 -2.93
CA ARG A 169 8.48 -4.18 -2.70
C ARG A 169 9.04 -3.52 -1.44
N PHE A 170 9.90 -4.21 -0.68
CA PHE A 170 10.56 -3.60 0.47
C PHE A 170 11.51 -2.47 0.09
N THR A 171 12.06 -2.45 -1.13
CA THR A 171 12.95 -1.38 -1.60
C THR A 171 12.30 -0.01 -1.55
N VAL A 172 10.99 0.08 -1.83
CA VAL A 172 10.21 1.32 -1.72
C VAL A 172 10.16 1.84 -0.28
N CYS A 173 10.03 0.92 0.69
CA CYS A 173 10.09 1.24 2.12
C CYS A 173 11.48 1.70 2.53
N ALA A 174 12.48 0.96 2.07
CA ALA A 174 13.88 1.22 2.36
C ALA A 174 14.29 2.61 1.86
N ASP A 175 13.94 2.99 0.62
CA ASP A 175 14.18 4.34 0.07
C ASP A 175 13.60 5.43 1.00
N LYS A 176 12.37 5.27 1.48
CA LYS A 176 11.74 6.25 2.38
C LYS A 176 12.43 6.30 3.75
N LEU A 177 12.72 5.16 4.36
CA LEU A 177 13.43 5.10 5.65
C LEU A 177 14.85 5.66 5.56
N ILE A 178 15.57 5.39 4.45
CA ILE A 178 16.88 5.97 4.17
C ILE A 178 16.74 7.49 4.10
N ARG A 179 15.82 8.03 3.30
CA ARG A 179 15.64 9.49 3.17
C ARG A 179 15.23 10.17 4.48
N GLN A 180 14.54 9.46 5.37
CA GLN A 180 14.16 9.96 6.69
C GLN A 180 15.32 9.95 7.71
N GLY A 181 16.49 9.38 7.39
CA GLY A 181 17.58 9.26 8.38
C GLY A 181 17.47 8.06 9.30
N LEU A 182 16.55 7.12 9.05
CA LEU A 182 16.22 6.00 9.93
C LEU A 182 16.97 4.70 9.57
N SER A 183 18.14 4.83 8.95
CA SER A 183 18.93 3.67 8.54
C SER A 183 20.43 3.89 8.74
N ARG A 184 21.19 2.82 8.56
CA ARG A 184 22.64 2.84 8.38
C ARG A 184 22.96 2.04 7.13
N ALA A 185 23.88 2.53 6.32
CA ALA A 185 24.24 1.87 5.07
C ALA A 185 25.71 1.41 5.11
N GLU A 186 25.97 0.21 4.65
CA GLU A 186 27.30 -0.35 4.48
C GLU A 186 27.56 -0.52 2.98
N CYS A 187 28.71 -0.03 2.52
CA CYS A 187 29.14 -0.22 1.14
C CYS A 187 30.07 -1.42 1.07
N LEU A 188 29.68 -2.48 0.35
CA LEU A 188 30.45 -3.72 0.27
C LEU A 188 31.82 -3.54 -0.43
N ILE A 189 31.92 -2.60 -1.37
CA ILE A 189 33.20 -2.26 -2.03
C ILE A 189 34.11 -1.50 -1.06
N CYS A 190 33.57 -0.49 -0.36
CA CYS A 190 34.38 0.35 0.54
C CYS A 190 34.66 -0.33 1.88
N LYS A 191 33.89 -1.37 2.23
CA LYS A 191 33.88 -2.05 3.54
C LYS A 191 33.72 -1.06 4.69
N GLN A 192 32.88 -0.06 4.50
CA GLN A 192 32.65 1.02 5.46
C GLN A 192 31.16 1.24 5.67
N VAL A 193 30.79 1.41 6.94
CA VAL A 193 29.45 1.82 7.35
C VAL A 193 29.37 3.34 7.33
N TYR A 194 28.41 3.87 6.59
CA TYR A 194 28.10 5.28 6.48
C TYR A 194 26.80 5.60 7.23
N PRO A 195 26.80 6.66 8.07
CA PRO A 195 25.55 7.23 8.55
C PRO A 195 24.81 7.88 7.37
N VAL A 196 23.47 7.91 7.43
CA VAL A 196 22.63 8.39 6.32
C VAL A 196 22.97 9.80 5.86
N GLN A 197 23.38 10.68 6.78
CA GLN A 197 23.70 12.08 6.47
C GLN A 197 24.92 12.24 5.56
N ARG A 198 25.72 11.18 5.40
CA ARG A 198 26.87 11.15 4.48
C ARG A 198 26.52 10.53 3.12
N LEU A 199 25.32 9.98 2.96
CA LEU A 199 24.90 9.40 1.69
C LEU A 199 24.58 10.52 0.70
N ILE A 200 24.88 10.26 -0.57
CA ILE A 200 24.62 11.19 -1.68
C ILE A 200 23.40 10.69 -2.42
N TYR A 201 22.41 11.55 -2.63
CA TYR A 201 21.19 11.23 -3.35
C TYR A 201 21.27 11.80 -4.77
N ARG A 202 20.99 10.96 -5.76
CA ARG A 202 20.87 11.37 -7.16
C ARG A 202 19.50 10.94 -7.66
N ASP A 203 18.64 11.94 -7.88
CA ASP A 203 17.31 11.73 -8.41
C ASP A 203 17.32 12.16 -9.88
N ASP A 204 17.05 11.22 -10.79
CA ASP A 204 17.01 11.50 -12.21
C ASP A 204 15.79 12.39 -12.53
N ALA A 205 16.03 13.69 -12.70
CA ALA A 205 15.03 14.67 -13.10
C ALA A 205 14.71 14.62 -14.61
N SER A 206 15.22 13.63 -15.35
CA SER A 206 14.90 13.49 -16.76
C SER A 206 13.38 13.39 -16.89
N GLY A 207 12.75 14.19 -17.75
CA GLY A 207 11.30 14.19 -17.97
C GLY A 207 10.75 12.89 -18.59
N GLN A 208 11.50 11.79 -18.46
CA GLN A 208 11.11 10.46 -18.88
C GLN A 208 10.09 9.86 -17.91
N LYS A 209 9.33 8.89 -18.40
CA LYS A 209 8.27 8.21 -17.64
C LYS A 209 8.80 7.42 -16.43
N ALA A 210 10.08 7.09 -16.43
CA ALA A 210 10.78 6.39 -15.36
C ALA A 210 11.75 7.35 -14.67
N GLN A 211 11.60 7.54 -13.36
CA GLN A 211 12.54 8.29 -12.53
C GLN A 211 13.29 7.29 -11.65
N PHE A 212 14.62 7.31 -11.72
CA PHE A 212 15.46 6.52 -10.83
C PHE A 212 15.89 7.38 -9.65
N HIS A 213 15.79 6.78 -8.47
CA HIS A 213 16.28 7.32 -7.22
C HIS A 213 17.51 6.52 -6.82
N GLU A 214 18.69 7.10 -6.94
CA GLU A 214 19.95 6.48 -6.58
C GLU A 214 20.46 7.01 -5.24
N THR A 215 20.84 6.08 -4.37
CA THR A 215 21.59 6.37 -3.14
C THR A 215 23.02 5.91 -3.34
N LEU A 216 23.98 6.82 -3.20
CA LEU A 216 25.40 6.57 -3.41
C LEU A 216 26.17 6.73 -2.09
N CYS A 217 27.26 5.96 -1.93
CA CYS A 217 28.22 6.24 -0.87
C CYS A 217 29.07 7.48 -1.18
N PRO A 218 29.81 8.06 -0.21
CA PRO A 218 30.70 9.21 -0.46
C PRO A 218 31.76 8.99 -1.54
N LYS A 219 32.10 7.73 -1.85
CA LYS A 219 33.05 7.37 -2.92
C LYS A 219 32.38 7.14 -4.29
N GLY A 220 31.06 7.36 -4.39
CA GLY A 220 30.32 7.29 -5.66
C GLY A 220 29.76 5.91 -6.04
N HIS A 221 29.97 4.86 -5.25
CA HIS A 221 29.36 3.54 -5.53
C HIS A 221 27.85 3.55 -5.22
N THR A 222 27.06 2.94 -6.11
CA THR A 222 25.61 2.79 -5.97
C THR A 222 25.26 1.80 -4.87
N LEU A 223 24.54 2.26 -3.86
CA LEU A 223 24.08 1.46 -2.72
C LEU A 223 22.65 0.95 -2.92
N LEU A 224 21.79 1.79 -3.49
CA LEU A 224 20.41 1.44 -3.81
C LEU A 224 19.99 2.24 -5.05
N ARG A 225 19.25 1.60 -5.94
CA ARG A 225 18.60 2.19 -7.11
C ARG A 225 17.13 1.78 -7.10
N GLU A 226 16.26 2.74 -6.85
CA GLU A 226 14.82 2.50 -6.82
C GLU A 226 14.16 3.12 -8.05
N LEU A 227 13.37 2.31 -8.78
CA LEU A 227 12.59 2.78 -9.92
C LEU A 227 11.24 3.32 -9.43
N ARG A 228 10.98 4.60 -9.64
CA ARG A 228 9.64 5.19 -9.46
C ARG A 228 8.97 5.41 -10.80
N MET A 229 7.88 4.67 -11.01
CA MET A 229 6.95 4.95 -12.11
C MET A 229 6.03 6.10 -11.72
N ARG A 230 6.00 7.17 -12.53
CA ARG A 230 4.94 8.18 -12.44
C ARG A 230 3.71 7.67 -13.20
N PHE A 231 2.65 7.34 -12.47
CA PHE A 231 1.32 7.23 -13.05
C PHE A 231 0.76 8.66 -13.14
N PHE A 232 0.76 9.22 -14.35
CA PHE A 232 0.09 10.48 -14.68
C PHE A 232 -1.42 10.26 -14.83
#